data_AF-A0A3A0B4Z9-F1
#
_entry.id   AF-A0A3A0B4Z9-F1
#
_cell.length_a   1.000
_cell.length_b   1.000
_cell.length_c   1.000
_cell.angle_alpha   90.00
_cell.angle_beta   90.00
_cell.angle_gamma   90.00
#
_symmetry.space_group_name_H-M   'P 1'
#
loop_
_entity.id
_entity.type
_entity.pdbx_description
1 polymer ?
#
loop_
_entity_poly.entity_id
_entity_poly.type
_entity_poly.pdbx_seq_one_letter_code
_entity_poly.pdbx_strand_id
1 'polypeptide(L)'
;MFQSICITCGTRYPAAATHPTGCPICEDDRQYINPNGQQWTTLEALQADHHNVFSPVELGVTAISSEPKFAIGQRAHLIETPAGNVLWDCISLLDDATVAEITARGGLAGIAISHPHFYTTMSAWAQAFDVPVWLHRSNEPWVFEPSPSVHYWDGDTLELL
;
A
#
# COMPACT_ATOMS: atom_id res chain seq x y z
N MET A 1 8.60 17.45 10.09
CA MET A 1 7.19 17.18 9.74
C MET A 1 6.93 15.72 10.02
N PHE A 2 5.75 15.36 10.52
CA PHE A 2 5.36 13.98 10.80
C PHE A 2 4.79 13.34 9.54
N GLN A 3 5.33 12.19 9.13
CA GLN A 3 4.70 11.30 8.15
C GLN A 3 3.95 10.22 8.91
N SER A 4 2.62 10.22 8.79
CA SER A 4 1.78 9.42 9.69
C SER A 4 1.18 8.24 8.94
N ILE A 5 1.37 7.04 9.47
CA ILE A 5 0.69 5.81 9.06
C ILE A 5 -0.26 5.42 10.19
N CYS A 6 -1.54 5.23 9.89
CA CYS A 6 -2.50 4.77 10.90
C CYS A 6 -2.15 3.35 11.34
N ILE A 7 -1.94 3.12 12.63
CA ILE A 7 -1.61 1.78 13.16
C ILE A 7 -2.74 0.77 12.90
N THR A 8 -4.01 1.22 12.87
CA THR A 8 -5.16 0.33 12.68
C THR A 8 -5.32 -0.14 11.24
N CYS A 9 -5.33 0.79 10.27
CA CYS A 9 -5.67 0.48 8.88
C CYS A 9 -4.51 0.62 7.89
N GLY A 10 -3.35 1.14 8.32
CA GLY A 10 -2.17 1.27 7.46
C GLY A 10 -2.20 2.44 6.47
N THR A 11 -3.27 3.22 6.39
CA THR A 11 -3.34 4.41 5.53
C THR A 11 -2.27 5.43 5.91
N ARG A 12 -1.49 5.90 4.94
CA ARG A 12 -0.53 6.99 5.09
C ARG A 12 -1.17 8.34 4.80
N TYR A 13 -0.67 9.35 5.50
CA TYR A 13 -1.05 10.76 5.34
C TYR A 13 0.19 11.62 5.00
N PRO A 14 0.00 12.75 4.31
CA PRO A 14 1.06 13.66 3.94
C PRO A 14 1.84 14.18 5.14
N ALA A 15 3.09 14.56 4.90
CA ALA A 15 3.92 15.17 5.92
C ALA A 15 3.28 16.47 6.46
N ALA A 16 3.03 16.55 7.76
CA ALA A 16 2.40 17.70 8.39
C ALA A 16 3.12 18.15 9.68
N ALA A 17 2.73 19.31 10.23
CA ALA A 17 3.29 19.81 11.49
C ALA A 17 2.86 18.97 12.71
N THR A 18 1.72 18.29 12.62
CA THR A 18 1.16 17.39 13.63
C THR A 18 0.59 16.15 12.96
N HIS A 19 0.36 15.08 13.72
CA HIS A 19 -0.44 13.96 13.25
C HIS A 19 -1.88 14.41 12.91
N PRO A 20 -2.59 13.68 12.02
CA PRO A 20 -4.01 13.89 11.82
C PRO A 20 -4.78 13.71 13.14
N THR A 21 -5.86 14.47 13.33
CA THR A 21 -6.71 14.38 14.53
C THR A 21 -7.49 13.06 14.60
N GLY A 22 -7.71 12.44 13.44
CA GLY A 22 -8.45 11.21 13.24
C GLY A 22 -8.04 10.57 11.91
N CYS A 23 -8.38 9.30 11.72
CA CYS A 23 -8.18 8.61 10.46
C CYS A 23 -9.55 8.46 9.77
N PRO A 24 -9.86 9.22 8.71
CA PRO A 24 -11.16 9.10 8.02
C PRO A 24 -11.50 7.68 7.56
N ILE A 25 -10.50 6.86 7.22
CA ILE A 25 -10.71 5.44 6.90
C ILE A 25 -11.20 4.64 8.12
N CYS A 26 -10.71 4.92 9.32
CA CYS A 26 -11.13 4.24 10.55
C CYS A 26 -12.43 4.81 11.14
N GLU A 27 -12.75 6.06 10.82
CA GLU A 27 -13.98 6.74 11.26
C GLU A 27 -15.18 6.46 10.33
N ASP A 28 -14.92 5.90 9.14
CA ASP A 28 -15.94 5.34 8.26
C ASP A 28 -16.58 4.09 8.88
N ASP A 29 -17.89 3.93 8.70
CA ASP A 29 -18.70 2.89 9.33
C ASP A 29 -18.33 1.46 8.92
N ARG A 30 -17.59 1.30 7.83
CA ARG A 30 -17.06 0.01 7.35
C ARG A 30 -15.79 -0.41 8.08
N GLN A 31 -15.26 0.44 8.98
CA GLN A 31 -14.03 0.18 9.73
C GLN A 31 -14.19 0.48 11.22
N TYR A 32 -13.21 0.06 12.02
CA TYR A 32 -13.16 0.32 13.45
C TYR A 32 -11.99 1.25 13.83
N ILE A 33 -12.19 2.00 14.93
CA ILE A 33 -11.13 2.71 15.62
C ILE A 33 -10.46 1.74 16.61
N ASN A 34 -9.14 1.83 16.77
CA ASN A 34 -8.41 0.99 17.71
C ASN A 34 -8.99 1.13 19.13
N PRO A 35 -9.10 0.04 19.93
CA PRO A 35 -9.53 0.12 21.32
C PRO A 35 -8.70 1.09 22.18
N ASN A 36 -7.43 1.32 21.83
CA ASN A 36 -6.55 2.26 22.49
C ASN A 36 -6.62 3.70 21.92
N GLY A 37 -7.59 3.97 21.04
CA GLY A 37 -7.75 5.25 20.35
C GLY A 37 -6.92 5.38 19.07
N GLN A 38 -7.01 6.53 18.40
CA GLN A 38 -6.26 6.76 17.17
C GLN A 38 -4.75 6.82 17.44
N GLN A 39 -3.99 5.94 16.78
CA GLN A 39 -2.53 5.87 16.91
C GLN A 39 -1.85 5.95 15.55
N TRP A 40 -0.61 6.45 15.57
CA TRP A 40 0.18 6.75 14.38
C TRP A 40 1.58 6.14 14.52
N THR A 41 2.12 5.65 13.41
CA THR A 41 3.51 5.22 13.26
C THR A 41 4.12 5.87 12.02
N THR A 42 5.38 5.56 11.71
CA THR A 42 6.06 5.98 10.48
C THR A 42 6.56 4.78 9.71
N LEU A 43 6.94 4.97 8.45
CA LEU A 43 7.53 3.89 7.66
C LEU A 43 8.86 3.42 8.26
N GLU A 44 9.68 4.35 8.74
CA GLU A 44 10.97 4.06 9.39
C GLU A 44 10.80 3.24 10.67
N ALA A 45 9.74 3.52 11.45
CA ALA A 45 9.42 2.72 12.63
C ALA A 45 9.00 1.30 12.25
N LEU A 46 8.18 1.13 11.20
CA LEU A 46 7.81 -0.20 10.70
C LEU A 46 9.01 -0.98 10.18
N GLN A 47 9.94 -0.33 9.47
CA GLN A 47 11.16 -0.95 8.97
C GLN A 47 12.09 -1.44 10.10
N ALA A 48 11.94 -0.92 11.31
CA ALA A 48 12.81 -1.28 12.44
C ALA A 48 12.40 -2.59 13.12
N ASP A 49 11.11 -2.97 13.08
CA ASP A 49 10.58 -4.12 13.82
C ASP A 49 9.66 -5.03 12.99
N HIS A 50 9.41 -4.72 11.72
CA HIS A 50 8.67 -5.57 10.78
C HIS A 50 9.53 -5.93 9.56
N HIS A 51 9.17 -7.02 8.89
CA HIS A 51 9.69 -7.42 7.59
C HIS A 51 8.56 -8.00 6.74
N ASN A 52 8.71 -8.02 5.42
CA ASN A 52 7.73 -8.69 4.55
C ASN A 52 8.10 -10.15 4.31
N VAL A 53 7.07 -11.01 4.31
CA VAL A 53 7.15 -12.43 3.97
C VAL A 53 6.50 -12.67 2.63
N PHE A 54 7.17 -13.42 1.77
CA PHE A 54 6.73 -13.81 0.44
C PHE A 54 6.26 -15.27 0.46
N SER A 55 4.98 -15.49 0.18
CA SER A 55 4.35 -16.82 0.22
C SER A 55 3.78 -17.19 -1.15
N PRO A 56 4.21 -18.31 -1.76
CA PRO A 56 3.61 -18.78 -3.02
C PRO A 56 2.12 -19.03 -2.85
N VAL A 57 1.30 -18.53 -3.78
CA VAL A 57 -0.15 -18.80 -3.84
C VAL A 57 -0.44 -19.80 -4.97
N GLU A 58 0.06 -19.48 -6.16
CA GLU A 58 0.01 -20.33 -7.35
C GLU A 58 1.15 -19.95 -8.31
N LEU A 59 1.20 -20.59 -9.48
CA LEU A 59 2.22 -20.28 -10.49
C LEU A 59 2.09 -18.82 -10.94
N GLY A 60 3.16 -18.05 -10.75
CA GLY A 60 3.19 -16.62 -11.12
C GLY A 60 2.47 -15.70 -10.13
N VAL A 61 2.01 -16.19 -8.98
CA VAL A 61 1.36 -15.35 -7.96
C VAL A 61 2.00 -15.60 -6.59
N THR A 62 2.59 -14.55 -6.03
CA THR A 62 3.21 -14.57 -4.69
C THR A 62 2.52 -13.55 -3.79
N ALA A 63 1.99 -14.00 -2.64
CA ALA A 63 1.46 -13.11 -1.62
C ALA A 63 2.59 -12.45 -0.83
N ILE A 64 2.42 -11.17 -0.50
CA ILE A 64 3.32 -10.38 0.34
C ILE A 64 2.53 -9.88 1.55
N SER A 65 3.03 -10.16 2.76
CA SER A 65 2.44 -9.68 4.01
C SER A 65 3.52 -9.32 5.02
N SER A 66 3.25 -8.35 5.89
CA SER A 66 4.19 -7.92 6.93
C SER A 66 4.12 -8.80 8.19
N GLU A 67 5.28 -9.13 8.75
CA GLU A 67 5.46 -9.83 10.01
C GLU A 67 6.34 -9.01 10.99
N PRO A 68 5.91 -8.77 12.24
CA PRO A 68 4.63 -9.13 12.84
C PRO A 68 3.40 -8.55 12.11
N LYS A 69 2.20 -9.06 12.39
CA LYS A 69 0.98 -8.56 11.72
C LYS A 69 0.82 -7.05 11.98
N PHE A 70 0.83 -6.26 10.91
CA PHE A 70 0.55 -4.83 10.95
C PHE A 70 -0.86 -4.50 10.44
N ALA A 71 -1.46 -3.44 11.01
CA ALA A 71 -2.77 -2.94 10.65
C ALA A 71 -3.84 -4.04 10.61
N ILE A 72 -4.75 -3.99 9.64
CA ILE A 72 -5.79 -4.98 9.43
C ILE A 72 -5.27 -6.34 8.89
N GLY A 73 -3.95 -6.52 8.76
CA GLY A 73 -3.36 -7.71 8.17
C GLY A 73 -3.46 -7.69 6.65
N GLN A 74 -3.04 -6.59 6.05
CA GLN A 74 -3.03 -6.40 4.60
C GLN A 74 -2.15 -7.45 3.92
N ARG A 75 -2.56 -7.83 2.71
CA ARG A 75 -1.81 -8.72 1.83
C ARG A 75 -1.86 -8.17 0.41
N ALA A 76 -0.69 -7.91 -0.18
CA ALA A 76 -0.56 -7.63 -1.60
C ALA A 76 -0.19 -8.92 -2.35
N HIS A 77 -0.34 -8.92 -3.67
CA HIS A 77 0.06 -10.04 -4.51
C HIS A 77 0.96 -9.53 -5.63
N LEU A 78 2.16 -10.10 -5.73
CA LEU A 78 3.02 -9.95 -6.89
C LEU A 78 2.54 -10.94 -7.96
N ILE A 79 2.10 -10.41 -9.09
CA ILE A 79 1.63 -11.17 -10.26
C ILE A 79 2.73 -11.07 -11.33
N GLU A 80 3.38 -12.19 -11.60
CA GLU A 80 4.52 -12.29 -12.52
C GLU A 80 4.05 -12.78 -13.90
N THR A 81 4.29 -11.98 -14.94
CA THR A 81 3.87 -12.30 -16.32
C THR A 81 4.98 -12.02 -17.33
N PRO A 82 4.93 -12.62 -18.55
CA PRO A 82 5.89 -12.31 -19.60
C PRO A 82 5.88 -10.84 -20.08
N ALA A 83 4.79 -10.10 -19.86
CA ALA A 83 4.65 -8.69 -20.26
C ALA A 83 5.15 -7.71 -19.18
N GLY A 84 5.45 -8.21 -17.97
CA GLY A 84 5.82 -7.41 -16.80
C GLY A 84 5.07 -7.87 -15.55
N ASN A 85 5.55 -7.44 -14.38
CA ASN A 85 4.94 -7.81 -13.11
C ASN A 85 4.00 -6.70 -12.62
N VAL A 86 2.86 -7.08 -12.05
CA VAL A 86 1.92 -6.15 -11.41
C VAL A 86 1.83 -6.45 -9.93
N LEU A 87 1.85 -5.41 -9.10
CA LEU A 87 1.46 -5.54 -7.71
C LEU A 87 -0.05 -5.30 -7.60
N TRP A 88 -0.80 -6.35 -7.25
CA TRP A 88 -2.21 -6.26 -6.92
C TRP A 88 -2.39 -5.96 -5.43
N ASP A 89 -3.07 -4.85 -5.14
CA ASP A 89 -3.11 -4.18 -3.84
C ASP A 89 -1.71 -3.71 -3.37
N CYS A 90 -1.65 -3.03 -2.22
CA CYS A 90 -0.41 -2.51 -1.67
C CYS A 90 -0.44 -2.57 -0.14
N ILE A 91 0.72 -2.81 0.49
CA ILE A 91 0.86 -2.93 1.94
C ILE A 91 1.74 -1.82 2.51
N SER A 92 1.55 -1.53 3.79
CA SER A 92 2.18 -0.38 4.43
C SER A 92 3.71 -0.46 4.49
N LEU A 93 4.27 -1.64 4.78
CA LEU A 93 5.71 -1.80 4.88
C LEU A 93 6.35 -1.92 3.50
N LEU A 94 7.33 -1.05 3.26
CA LEU A 94 8.29 -1.15 2.17
C LEU A 94 9.68 -1.01 2.77
N ASP A 95 10.53 -2.02 2.60
CA ASP A 95 11.93 -2.02 3.04
C ASP A 95 12.86 -2.41 1.89
N ASP A 96 14.17 -2.19 2.08
CA ASP A 96 15.17 -2.46 1.05
C ASP A 96 15.19 -3.95 0.64
N ALA A 97 14.90 -4.86 1.57
CA ALA A 97 14.85 -6.30 1.30
C ALA A 97 13.68 -6.65 0.35
N THR A 98 12.51 -6.07 0.57
CA THR A 98 11.33 -6.20 -0.29
C THR A 98 11.60 -5.64 -1.68
N VAL A 99 12.23 -4.46 -1.76
CA VAL A 99 12.61 -3.84 -3.04
C VAL A 99 13.60 -4.74 -3.79
N ALA A 100 14.62 -5.25 -3.10
CA ALA A 100 15.61 -6.13 -3.69
C ALA A 100 15.01 -7.45 -4.20
N GLU A 101 14.12 -8.08 -3.42
CA GLU A 101 13.44 -9.32 -3.80
C GLU A 101 12.57 -9.12 -5.05
N ILE A 102 11.74 -8.08 -5.10
CA ILE A 102 10.89 -7.79 -6.27
C ILE A 102 11.75 -7.40 -7.49
N THR A 103 12.80 -6.62 -7.29
CA THR A 103 13.74 -6.27 -8.38
C THR A 103 14.42 -7.50 -8.95
N ALA A 104 14.83 -8.46 -8.11
CA ALA A 104 15.42 -9.73 -8.56
C ALA A 104 14.45 -10.58 -9.38
N ARG A 105 13.13 -10.38 -9.20
CA ARG A 105 12.05 -11.02 -9.98
C ARG A 105 11.64 -10.24 -11.22
N GLY A 106 12.35 -9.18 -11.58
CA GLY A 106 12.07 -8.37 -12.78
C GLY A 106 11.38 -7.03 -12.50
N GLY A 107 11.27 -6.62 -11.22
CA GLY A 107 10.69 -5.34 -10.84
C GLY A 107 9.16 -5.33 -10.93
N LEU A 108 8.58 -4.14 -11.07
CA LEU A 108 7.16 -3.92 -11.32
C LEU A 108 7.00 -3.11 -12.61
N ALA A 109 5.90 -3.32 -13.31
CA ALA A 109 5.43 -2.49 -14.42
C ALA A 109 4.27 -1.57 -13.99
N GLY A 110 3.59 -1.89 -12.88
CA GLY A 110 2.49 -1.11 -12.34
C GLY A 110 1.99 -1.65 -11.01
N ILE A 111 1.25 -0.82 -10.28
CA ILE A 111 0.53 -1.17 -9.07
C ILE A 111 -0.96 -0.93 -9.34
N ALA A 112 -1.81 -1.91 -9.09
CA ALA A 112 -3.26 -1.76 -9.20
C ALA A 112 -3.89 -2.04 -7.85
N ILE A 113 -4.67 -1.11 -7.31
CA ILE A 113 -5.22 -1.23 -5.96
C ILE A 113 -6.74 -1.29 -6.00
N SER A 114 -7.28 -2.32 -5.36
CA SER A 114 -8.70 -2.64 -5.40
C SER A 114 -9.57 -1.61 -4.67
N HIS A 115 -9.15 -1.15 -3.48
CA HIS A 115 -9.93 -0.24 -2.65
C HIS A 115 -9.10 0.50 -1.57
N PRO A 116 -9.65 1.53 -0.90
CA PRO A 116 -8.87 2.49 -0.10
C PRO A 116 -8.06 1.94 1.08
N HIS A 117 -8.44 0.80 1.64
CA HIS A 117 -7.67 0.18 2.73
C HIS A 117 -6.26 -0.23 2.29
N PHE A 118 -6.01 -0.35 0.99
CA PHE A 118 -4.72 -0.75 0.45
C PHE A 118 -3.90 0.43 -0.11
N TYR A 119 -4.39 1.67 0.00
CA TYR A 119 -3.65 2.85 -0.50
C TYR A 119 -2.38 3.13 0.29
N THR A 120 -2.38 2.76 1.57
CA THR A 120 -1.20 2.58 2.43
C THR A 120 -0.03 3.52 2.11
N THR A 121 1.12 2.99 1.74
CA THR A 121 2.32 3.70 1.32
C THR A 121 2.52 3.61 -0.19
N MET A 122 1.43 3.53 -0.97
CA MET A 122 1.48 3.35 -2.43
C MET A 122 2.40 4.34 -3.14
N SER A 123 2.51 5.57 -2.64
CA SER A 123 3.42 6.59 -3.19
C SER A 123 4.90 6.20 -3.02
N ALA A 124 5.26 5.60 -1.88
CA ALA A 124 6.61 5.11 -1.63
C ALA A 124 6.94 3.89 -2.50
N TRP A 125 5.98 2.98 -2.68
CA TRP A 125 6.11 1.85 -3.60
C TRP A 125 6.30 2.33 -5.04
N ALA A 126 5.43 3.22 -5.51
CA ALA A 126 5.50 3.79 -6.85
C ALA A 126 6.85 4.47 -7.11
N GLN A 127 7.36 5.23 -6.13
CA GLN A 127 8.65 5.89 -6.21
C GLN A 127 9.81 4.89 -6.24
N ALA A 128 9.76 3.83 -5.43
CA ALA A 128 10.84 2.84 -5.35
C ALA A 128 11.01 2.03 -6.64
N PHE A 129 9.91 1.79 -7.37
CA PHE A 129 9.92 1.02 -8.62
C PHE A 129 9.80 1.88 -9.89
N ASP A 130 9.57 3.18 -9.77
CA ASP A 130 9.31 4.11 -10.88
C ASP A 130 8.14 3.66 -11.77
N VAL A 131 6.99 3.36 -11.14
CA VAL A 131 5.81 2.78 -11.79
C VAL A 131 4.52 3.56 -11.53
N PRO A 132 3.51 3.46 -12.42
CA PRO A 132 2.18 4.01 -12.17
C PRO A 132 1.43 3.22 -11.10
N VAL A 133 0.57 3.93 -10.35
CA VAL A 133 -0.46 3.39 -9.46
C VAL A 133 -1.80 3.65 -10.09
N TRP A 134 -2.54 2.59 -10.40
CA TRP A 134 -3.87 2.68 -10.98
C TRP A 134 -4.90 2.60 -9.86
N LEU A 135 -5.84 3.56 -9.81
CA LEU A 135 -7.00 3.57 -8.92
C LEU A 135 -8.30 3.86 -9.68
N HIS A 136 -9.42 3.20 -9.32
CA HIS A 136 -10.72 3.58 -9.90
C HIS A 136 -11.11 4.99 -9.42
N ARG A 137 -11.63 5.85 -10.31
CA ARG A 137 -11.97 7.25 -10.00
C ARG A 137 -12.96 7.39 -8.85
N SER A 138 -13.88 6.44 -8.67
CA SER A 138 -14.84 6.48 -7.54
C SER A 138 -14.17 6.48 -6.17
N ASN A 139 -12.91 6.07 -6.07
CA ASN A 139 -12.17 6.02 -4.83
C ASN A 139 -11.23 7.23 -4.62
N GLU A 140 -11.16 8.17 -5.58
CA GLU A 140 -10.37 9.41 -5.48
C GLU A 140 -10.59 10.17 -4.15
N PRO A 141 -11.82 10.31 -3.62
CA PRO A 141 -12.03 10.98 -2.33
C PRO A 141 -11.33 10.33 -1.13
N TRP A 142 -10.88 9.08 -1.26
CA TRP A 142 -10.18 8.33 -0.21
C TRP A 142 -8.66 8.32 -0.37
N VAL A 143 -8.13 9.05 -1.35
CA VAL A 143 -6.68 9.21 -1.57
C VAL A 143 -6.17 10.34 -0.67
N PHE A 144 -5.77 9.97 0.55
CA PHE A 144 -5.29 10.94 1.55
C PHE A 144 -3.83 11.37 1.36
N GLU A 145 -3.00 10.54 0.73
CA GLU A 145 -1.64 10.90 0.29
C GLU A 145 -1.63 11.04 -1.25
N PRO A 146 -1.77 12.27 -1.79
CA PRO A 146 -1.68 12.50 -3.22
C PRO A 146 -0.29 12.19 -3.76
N SER A 147 -0.22 11.59 -4.94
CA SER A 147 1.04 11.28 -5.64
C SER A 147 0.89 11.49 -7.15
N PRO A 148 1.90 12.02 -7.84
CA PRO A 148 1.88 12.15 -9.31
C PRO A 148 1.87 10.80 -10.02
N SER A 149 2.25 9.71 -9.33
CA SER A 149 2.19 8.35 -9.88
C SER A 149 0.77 7.79 -9.89
N VAL A 150 -0.21 8.46 -9.28
CA VAL A 150 -1.60 7.98 -9.23
C VAL A 150 -2.33 8.37 -10.51
N HIS A 151 -2.85 7.35 -11.21
CA HIS A 151 -3.65 7.47 -12.41
C HIS A 151 -5.04 6.90 -12.16
N TYR A 152 -6.06 7.69 -12.48
CA TYR A 152 -7.46 7.28 -12.33
C TYR A 152 -8.01 6.68 -13.61
N TRP A 153 -8.76 5.59 -13.48
CA TRP A 153 -9.59 5.05 -14.57
C TRP A 153 -11.08 5.14 -14.25
N ASP A 154 -11.87 5.12 -15.31
CA ASP A 154 -13.34 5.14 -15.28
C ASP A 154 -13.88 3.87 -15.95
N GLY A 155 -15.09 3.46 -15.57
CA GLY A 155 -15.75 2.27 -16.12
C GLY A 155 -15.34 0.97 -15.42
N ASP A 156 -15.78 -0.16 -15.99
CA ASP A 156 -15.75 -1.45 -15.29
C ASP A 156 -14.37 -2.14 -15.34
N THR A 157 -13.55 -1.83 -16.35
CA THR A 157 -12.28 -2.53 -16.61
C THR A 157 -11.20 -1.58 -17.13
N LEU A 158 -9.95 -1.83 -16.75
CA LEU A 158 -8.75 -1.21 -17.29
C LEU A 158 -7.74 -2.31 -17.68
N GLU A 159 -7.17 -2.22 -18.88
CA GLU A 159 -6.04 -3.05 -19.33
C GLU A 159 -4.72 -2.42 -18.87
N LEU A 160 -3.83 -3.21 -18.27
CA LEU A 160 -2.60 -2.70 -17.63
C LEU A 160 -1.33 -2.98 -18.44
N LEU A 161 -1.21 -4.18 -19.03
CA LEU A 161 -0.03 -4.69 -19.73
C LEU A 161 -0.45 -5.43 -21.00
#